data_AF-A0A953SRP9-F1
#
_entry.id   AF-A0A953SRP9-F1
#
_cell.length_a   1.000
_cell.length_b   1.000
_cell.length_c   1.000
_cell.angle_alpha   90.00
_cell.angle_beta   90.00
_cell.angle_gamma   90.00
#
_symmetry.space_group_name_H-M   'P 1'
#
loop_
_entity.id
_entity.type
_entity.pdbx_description
1 polymer ?
#
loop_
_entity_poly.entity_id
_entity_poly.type
_entity_poly.pdbx_seq_one_letter_code
_entity_poly.pdbx_strand_id
1 'polypeptide(L)'
;MEFENLTLISNKKGLQKVKLTLQKLEKIIPNLIISKPRYGEIRDQILISFRISKDHLSIVVQKLIYNDIKILPTTDEIKTIIENLTNELTSKNPIVSMGWEEARPKVKKPTLSISQLEEMAEEGNYEEILKISKDMINYGQSLVERAQKVLNQTIFNAIQKNYETGQSNKIKAKESIDNLIKIAGEPILRSTQKTELIKEAGNFAIELSKNFDDLHDELILIANNNKIHNLTNVKAVIAFAELIKLNEPESSELIEFAVREINLRWLSIALDVAQTNLSPTELKTFNDFIEFVKTKRAGKADSEN
;
A
#
# COMPACT_ATOMS: atom_id res chain seq x y z
N MET A 1 -8.16 2.45 52.20
CA MET A 1 -8.04 2.61 50.73
C MET A 1 -9.33 3.24 50.25
N GLU A 2 -9.28 4.51 49.87
CA GLU A 2 -10.43 5.20 49.29
C GLU A 2 -10.54 4.85 47.81
N PHE A 3 -11.78 4.72 47.31
CA PHE A 3 -12.04 4.37 45.92
C PHE A 3 -12.89 5.44 45.25
N GLU A 4 -12.49 5.81 44.04
CA GLU A 4 -13.22 6.75 43.20
C GLU A 4 -13.87 6.05 42.03
N ASN A 5 -15.09 6.49 41.67
CA ASN A 5 -15.80 5.95 40.52
C ASN A 5 -15.34 6.68 39.25
N LEU A 6 -14.95 5.90 38.24
CA LEU A 6 -14.53 6.41 36.94
C LEU A 6 -15.44 5.83 35.87
N THR A 7 -15.97 6.69 35.01
CA THR A 7 -16.86 6.31 33.90
C THR A 7 -16.20 6.65 32.58
N LEU A 8 -16.08 5.67 31.70
CA LEU A 8 -15.56 5.83 30.34
C LEU A 8 -16.69 5.83 29.33
N ILE A 9 -16.45 6.47 28.19
CA ILE A 9 -17.35 6.49 27.05
C ILE A 9 -16.64 5.86 25.85
N SER A 10 -17.27 4.86 25.24
CA SER A 10 -16.76 4.21 24.03
C SER A 10 -17.88 3.86 23.05
N ASN A 11 -17.52 3.35 21.87
CA ASN A 11 -18.46 2.71 20.94
C ASN A 11 -18.15 1.22 20.81
N LYS A 12 -18.99 0.45 20.11
CA LYS A 12 -18.78 -1.01 19.92
C LYS A 12 -17.40 -1.38 19.37
N LYS A 13 -16.82 -0.56 18.48
CA LYS A 13 -15.47 -0.77 17.92
C LYS A 13 -14.35 -0.44 18.92
N GLY A 14 -14.56 0.55 19.81
CA GLY A 14 -13.60 1.01 20.80
C GLY A 14 -13.58 0.22 22.11
N LEU A 15 -14.60 -0.60 22.37
CA LEU A 15 -14.72 -1.40 23.60
C LEU A 15 -13.51 -2.33 23.81
N GLN A 16 -13.00 -2.94 22.74
CA GLN A 16 -11.81 -3.80 22.82
C GLN A 16 -10.56 -3.01 23.23
N LYS A 17 -10.39 -1.79 22.69
CA LYS A 17 -9.28 -0.89 23.07
C LYS A 17 -9.34 -0.55 24.57
N VAL A 18 -10.53 -0.27 25.10
CA VAL A 18 -10.71 0.02 26.53
C VAL A 18 -10.34 -1.19 27.39
N LYS A 19 -10.84 -2.39 27.05
CA LYS A 19 -10.53 -3.62 27.80
C LYS A 19 -9.02 -3.90 27.84
N LEU A 20 -8.35 -3.82 26.69
CA LEU A 20 -6.90 -4.03 26.60
C LEU A 20 -6.10 -2.98 27.38
N THR A 21 -6.58 -1.73 27.39
CA THR A 21 -5.89 -0.65 28.13
C THR A 21 -6.01 -0.84 29.63
N LEU A 22 -7.20 -1.17 30.15
CA LEU A 22 -7.39 -1.45 31.57
C LEU A 22 -6.53 -2.65 32.04
N GLN A 23 -6.50 -3.73 31.26
CA GLN A 23 -5.64 -4.89 31.54
C GLN A 23 -4.14 -4.54 31.55
N LYS A 24 -3.69 -3.63 30.69
CA LYS A 24 -2.30 -3.16 30.69
C LYS A 24 -2.00 -2.31 31.93
N LEU A 25 -2.95 -1.47 32.36
CA LEU A 25 -2.76 -0.63 33.55
C LEU A 25 -2.60 -1.46 34.82
N GLU A 26 -3.42 -2.51 35.01
CA GLU A 26 -3.29 -3.44 36.15
C GLU A 26 -1.92 -4.13 36.19
N LYS A 27 -1.29 -4.32 35.03
CA LYS A 27 0.05 -4.96 34.94
C LYS A 27 1.21 -3.98 35.15
N ILE A 28 1.04 -2.73 34.75
CA ILE A 28 2.12 -1.73 34.70
C ILE A 28 2.18 -0.91 35.99
N ILE A 29 1.04 -0.67 36.65
CA ILE A 29 0.95 0.14 37.87
C ILE A 29 0.95 -0.80 39.08
N PRO A 30 2.02 -0.83 39.89
CA PRO A 30 2.08 -1.68 41.06
C PRO A 30 0.93 -1.36 42.04
N ASN A 31 0.30 -2.39 42.61
CA ASN A 31 -0.78 -2.26 43.59
C ASN A 31 -2.05 -1.52 43.10
N LEU A 32 -2.24 -1.38 41.78
CA LEU A 32 -3.48 -0.86 41.22
C LEU A 32 -4.61 -1.87 41.37
N ILE A 33 -5.71 -1.46 42.02
CA ILE A 33 -6.93 -2.25 42.13
C ILE A 33 -8.03 -1.58 41.32
N ILE A 34 -8.49 -2.25 40.26
CA ILE A 34 -9.64 -1.84 39.46
C ILE A 34 -10.80 -2.81 39.76
N SER A 35 -11.96 -2.28 40.15
CA SER A 35 -13.15 -3.12 40.33
C SER A 35 -13.67 -3.63 38.99
N LYS A 36 -14.36 -4.78 38.99
CA LYS A 36 -15.04 -5.31 37.79
C LYS A 36 -15.89 -4.23 37.10
N PRO A 37 -15.64 -3.91 35.81
CA PRO A 37 -16.40 -2.89 35.10
C PRO A 37 -17.88 -3.23 34.94
N ARG A 38 -18.73 -2.22 35.11
CA ARG A 38 -20.16 -2.26 34.78
C ARG A 38 -20.37 -1.59 33.43
N TYR A 39 -21.26 -2.16 32.62
CA TYR A 39 -21.54 -1.68 31.27
C TYR A 39 -22.97 -1.17 31.19
N GLY A 40 -23.16 0.00 30.59
CA GLY A 40 -24.46 0.54 30.20
C GLY A 40 -24.41 1.00 28.75
N GLU A 41 -25.54 0.95 28.04
CA GLU A 41 -25.64 1.43 26.66
C GLU A 41 -26.58 2.64 26.60
N ILE A 42 -26.15 3.72 25.94
CA ILE A 42 -26.97 4.89 25.66
C ILE A 42 -26.79 5.21 24.17
N ARG A 43 -27.84 5.00 23.37
CA ARG A 43 -27.80 5.14 21.90
C ARG A 43 -26.66 4.29 21.31
N ASP A 44 -25.73 4.90 20.57
CA ASP A 44 -24.57 4.22 19.96
C ASP A 44 -23.32 4.18 20.87
N GLN A 45 -23.45 4.59 22.14
CA GLN A 45 -22.36 4.66 23.10
C GLN A 45 -22.48 3.62 24.20
N ILE A 46 -21.33 3.09 24.60
CA ILE A 46 -21.15 2.18 25.72
C ILE A 46 -20.48 2.95 26.86
N LEU A 47 -21.16 3.05 27.99
CA LEU A 47 -20.65 3.54 29.25
C LEU A 47 -20.00 2.40 30.02
N ILE A 48 -18.79 2.64 30.53
CA ILE A 48 -18.01 1.65 31.26
C ILE A 48 -17.61 2.26 32.60
N SER A 49 -18.27 1.83 33.68
CA SER A 49 -18.04 2.38 35.03
C SER A 49 -17.32 1.38 35.91
N PHE A 50 -16.28 1.82 36.61
CA PHE A 50 -15.52 1.02 37.57
C PHE A 50 -14.95 1.90 38.68
N ARG A 51 -14.46 1.28 39.74
CA ARG A 51 -13.81 1.93 40.88
C ARG A 51 -12.32 1.70 40.85
N ILE A 52 -11.56 2.73 41.20
CA ILE A 52 -10.10 2.66 41.35
C ILE A 52 -9.66 3.29 42.66
N SER A 53 -8.56 2.81 43.22
CA SER A 53 -7.94 3.42 44.40
C SER A 53 -7.54 4.87 44.13
N LYS A 54 -7.91 5.78 45.03
CA LYS A 54 -7.70 7.23 44.90
C LYS A 54 -6.23 7.60 44.67
N ASP A 55 -5.30 6.89 45.32
CA ASP A 55 -3.85 7.07 45.18
C ASP A 55 -3.34 6.90 43.73
N HIS A 56 -4.08 6.16 42.91
CA HIS A 56 -3.75 5.90 41.51
C HIS A 56 -4.65 6.67 40.53
N LEU A 57 -5.58 7.50 41.01
CA LEU A 57 -6.56 8.19 40.18
C LEU A 57 -5.89 9.05 39.10
N SER A 58 -4.95 9.90 39.49
CA SER A 58 -4.27 10.82 38.57
C SER A 58 -3.50 10.09 37.46
N ILE A 59 -2.70 9.08 37.82
CA ILE A 59 -1.90 8.32 36.84
C ILE A 59 -2.79 7.48 35.91
N VAL A 60 -3.89 6.91 36.41
CA VAL A 60 -4.85 6.14 35.61
C VAL A 60 -5.60 7.06 34.65
N VAL A 61 -6.12 8.20 35.12
CA VAL A 61 -6.78 9.22 34.28
C VAL A 61 -5.83 9.68 33.18
N GLN A 62 -4.58 10.00 33.52
CA GLN A 62 -3.55 10.42 32.57
C GLN A 62 -3.31 9.36 31.48
N LYS A 63 -3.11 8.09 31.86
CA LYS A 63 -2.84 7.02 30.89
C LYS A 63 -4.06 6.71 30.02
N LEU A 64 -5.27 6.81 30.55
CA LEU A 64 -6.50 6.66 29.77
C LEU A 64 -6.63 7.77 28.72
N ILE A 65 -6.36 9.02 29.09
CA ILE A 65 -6.34 10.17 28.17
C ILE A 65 -5.29 9.98 27.07
N TYR A 66 -4.06 9.57 27.41
CA TYR A 66 -3.01 9.30 26.42
C TYR A 66 -3.33 8.16 25.45
N ASN A 67 -4.25 7.25 25.80
CA ASN A 67 -4.72 6.19 24.91
C ASN A 67 -6.00 6.58 24.14
N ASP A 68 -6.32 7.87 24.06
CA ASP A 68 -7.55 8.42 23.45
C ASP A 68 -8.84 7.80 24.01
N ILE A 69 -8.85 7.42 25.29
CA ILE A 69 -10.05 6.90 25.95
C ILE A 69 -10.78 8.05 26.64
N LYS A 70 -12.04 8.25 26.25
CA LYS A 70 -12.88 9.31 26.80
C LYS A 70 -13.33 8.95 28.22
N ILE A 71 -13.11 9.88 29.15
CA ILE A 71 -13.56 9.80 30.54
C ILE A 71 -14.68 10.82 30.72
N LEU A 72 -15.78 10.40 31.34
CA LEU A 72 -16.84 11.30 31.77
C LEU A 72 -16.41 11.93 33.12
N PRO A 73 -16.35 13.27 33.24
CA PRO A 73 -16.03 13.93 34.50
C PRO A 73 -17.21 13.80 35.46
N THR A 74 -17.20 12.74 36.27
CA THR A 74 -18.28 12.43 37.21
C THR A 74 -18.13 13.11 38.57
N THR A 75 -16.94 13.66 38.88
CA THR A 75 -16.64 14.39 40.11
C THR A 75 -15.74 15.60 39.82
N ASP A 76 -15.76 16.60 40.69
CA ASP A 76 -14.93 17.80 40.55
C ASP A 76 -13.43 17.46 40.60
N GLU A 77 -13.02 16.46 41.38
CA GLU A 77 -11.63 15.98 41.45
C GLU A 77 -11.15 15.41 40.10
N ILE A 78 -11.98 14.58 39.44
CA ILE A 78 -11.69 14.06 38.10
C ILE A 78 -11.66 15.20 37.07
N LYS A 79 -12.57 16.16 37.19
CA LYS A 79 -12.62 17.35 36.34
C LYS A 79 -11.35 18.18 36.46
N THR A 80 -10.88 18.45 37.68
CA THR A 80 -9.63 19.19 37.93
C THR A 80 -8.41 18.42 37.42
N ILE A 81 -8.35 17.10 37.56
CA ILE A 81 -7.25 16.29 36.99
C ILE A 81 -7.25 16.39 35.45
N ILE A 82 -8.42 16.27 34.82
CA ILE A 82 -8.56 16.41 33.36
C ILE A 82 -8.16 17.82 32.91
N GLU A 83 -8.61 18.86 33.61
CA GLU A 83 -8.28 20.26 33.32
C GLU A 83 -6.79 20.53 33.48
N ASN A 84 -6.17 20.09 34.58
CA ASN A 84 -4.73 20.24 34.83
C ASN A 84 -3.88 19.50 33.80
N LEU A 85 -4.24 18.27 33.42
CA LEU A 85 -3.56 17.54 32.35
C LEU A 85 -3.74 18.20 30.99
N THR A 86 -4.91 18.78 30.72
CA THR A 86 -5.18 19.55 29.49
C THR A 86 -4.39 20.85 29.48
N ASN A 87 -4.20 21.48 30.65
CA ASN A 87 -3.41 22.70 30.84
C ASN A 87 -1.89 22.46 30.74
N GLU A 88 -1.37 21.34 31.25
CA GLU A 88 0.02 20.90 31.03
C GLU A 88 0.28 20.54 29.57
N LEU A 89 -0.71 19.99 28.87
CA LEU A 89 -0.64 19.70 27.43
C LEU A 89 -0.69 20.99 26.57
N THR A 90 -1.35 22.06 27.04
CA THR A 90 -1.49 23.35 26.32
C THR A 90 -0.41 24.39 26.66
N SER A 91 0.27 24.30 27.81
CA SER A 91 1.36 25.23 28.18
C SER A 91 2.68 25.02 27.40
N LYS A 92 2.77 24.00 26.55
CA LYS A 92 3.84 23.83 25.53
C LYS A 92 3.46 24.28 24.12
N ASN A 93 2.28 24.84 23.88
CA ASN A 93 1.92 25.71 22.73
C ASN A 93 0.44 26.12 22.83
N PRO A 94 0.10 27.42 22.68
CA PRO A 94 -1.22 27.92 23.01
C PRO A 94 -2.25 27.53 21.93
N ILE A 95 -3.48 27.24 22.33
CA ILE A 95 -4.71 27.92 21.86
C ILE A 95 -5.88 27.55 22.78
N VAL A 96 -6.73 28.56 22.96
CA VAL A 96 -7.78 28.80 23.95
C VAL A 96 -9.17 28.45 23.42
N SER A 97 -10.09 28.20 24.37
CA SER A 97 -11.57 28.27 24.32
C SER A 97 -12.37 27.02 23.97
N MET A 98 -13.30 26.74 24.89
CA MET A 98 -14.31 25.69 24.87
C MET A 98 -15.41 26.01 23.85
N GLY A 99 -15.74 25.02 23.03
CA GLY A 99 -16.94 24.94 22.19
C GLY A 99 -17.16 23.47 21.80
N TRP A 100 -18.34 22.93 22.10
CA TRP A 100 -18.65 21.51 22.29
C TRP A 100 -18.64 20.58 21.04
N GLU A 101 -17.98 20.93 19.94
CA GLU A 101 -18.00 20.11 18.71
C GLU A 101 -16.64 19.74 18.07
N GLU A 102 -15.51 20.29 18.52
CA GLU A 102 -14.25 20.11 17.77
C GLU A 102 -13.03 19.83 18.66
N ALA A 103 -12.90 18.61 19.20
CA ALA A 103 -11.69 18.22 19.94
C ALA A 103 -11.34 16.73 19.78
N ARG A 104 -10.97 16.33 18.56
CA ARG A 104 -9.96 15.26 18.38
C ARG A 104 -8.60 15.96 18.29
N PRO A 105 -7.52 15.42 18.88
CA PRO A 105 -6.19 15.91 18.59
C PRO A 105 -5.98 15.78 17.08
N LYS A 106 -5.98 16.90 16.35
CA LYS A 106 -5.45 16.94 15.00
C LYS A 106 -3.96 16.70 15.19
N VAL A 107 -3.53 15.45 14.98
CA VAL A 107 -2.21 15.13 14.38
C VAL A 107 -1.90 16.28 13.45
N LYS A 108 -0.73 16.93 13.54
CA LYS A 108 -0.35 17.95 12.54
C LYS A 108 -0.58 17.31 11.18
N LYS A 109 -1.74 17.61 10.59
CA LYS A 109 -2.11 17.07 9.31
C LYS A 109 -1.09 17.71 8.39
N PRO A 110 -0.42 16.98 7.49
CA PRO A 110 0.12 17.68 6.34
C PRO A 110 -1.02 18.55 5.83
N THR A 111 -0.87 19.87 5.86
CA THR A 111 -1.80 20.82 5.25
C THR A 111 -1.60 20.69 3.75
N LEU A 112 -1.92 19.51 3.22
CA LEU A 112 -1.97 19.25 1.82
C LEU A 112 -3.25 19.91 1.33
N SER A 113 -3.10 21.00 0.59
CA SER A 113 -4.24 21.65 -0.06
C SER A 113 -4.74 20.78 -1.21
N ILE A 114 -5.97 21.02 -1.67
CA ILE A 114 -6.50 20.38 -2.88
C ILE A 114 -5.59 20.71 -4.08
N SER A 115 -5.06 21.93 -4.16
CA SER A 115 -4.14 22.34 -5.22
C SER A 115 -2.83 21.55 -5.20
N GLN A 116 -2.25 21.27 -4.03
CA GLN A 116 -1.05 20.43 -3.92
C GLN A 116 -1.34 18.98 -4.32
N LEU A 117 -2.53 18.48 -4.00
CA LEU A 117 -2.96 17.15 -4.43
C LEU A 117 -3.14 17.08 -5.95
N GLU A 118 -3.61 18.16 -6.59
CA GLU A 118 -3.72 18.26 -8.04
C GLU A 118 -2.35 18.35 -8.72
N GLU A 119 -1.42 19.12 -8.17
CA GLU A 119 -0.02 19.16 -8.62
C GLU A 119 0.63 17.77 -8.55
N MET A 120 0.46 17.07 -7.42
CA MET A 120 0.92 15.67 -7.29
C MET A 120 0.27 14.74 -8.30
N ALA A 121 -0.99 15.01 -8.68
CA ALA A 121 -1.70 14.22 -9.67
C ALA A 121 -1.14 14.45 -11.08
N GLU A 122 -0.79 15.69 -11.42
CA GLU A 122 -0.14 16.08 -12.67
C GLU A 122 1.29 15.51 -12.75
N GLU A 123 2.05 15.55 -11.65
CA GLU A 123 3.41 15.03 -11.59
C GLU A 123 3.52 13.50 -11.69
N GLY A 124 2.41 12.79 -11.48
CA GLY A 124 2.33 11.33 -11.48
C GLY A 124 2.72 10.68 -10.14
N ASN A 125 2.60 11.40 -9.02
CA ASN A 125 2.93 10.86 -7.69
C ASN A 125 1.81 9.96 -7.14
N TYR A 126 1.58 8.84 -7.81
CA TYR A 126 0.45 7.95 -7.52
C TYR A 126 0.58 7.24 -6.17
N GLU A 127 1.80 6.97 -5.68
CA GLU A 127 2.03 6.28 -4.40
C GLU A 127 1.51 7.11 -3.22
N GLU A 128 1.82 8.41 -3.21
CA GLU A 128 1.33 9.31 -2.17
C GLU A 128 -0.18 9.56 -2.30
N ILE A 129 -0.70 9.75 -3.51
CA ILE A 129 -2.16 9.89 -3.71
C ILE A 129 -2.89 8.62 -3.29
N LEU A 130 -2.31 7.44 -3.50
CA LEU A 130 -2.85 6.16 -3.05
C LEU A 130 -2.88 6.07 -1.51
N LYS A 131 -1.84 6.53 -0.82
CA LYS A 131 -1.84 6.62 0.66
C LYS A 131 -2.93 7.57 1.15
N ILE A 132 -3.02 8.77 0.56
CA ILE A 132 -4.03 9.77 0.91
C ILE A 132 -5.44 9.20 0.67
N SER A 133 -5.67 8.53 -0.45
CA SER A 133 -6.98 7.97 -0.84
C SER A 133 -7.55 6.93 0.15
N LYS A 134 -6.73 6.43 1.07
CA LYS A 134 -7.09 5.42 2.08
C LYS A 134 -7.05 5.95 3.51
N ASP A 135 -6.46 7.12 3.74
CA ASP A 135 -6.19 7.63 5.08
C ASP A 135 -7.14 8.77 5.46
N MET A 136 -8.38 8.38 5.75
CA MET A 136 -9.42 9.31 6.21
C MET A 136 -9.12 9.91 7.60
N ILE A 137 -8.28 9.23 8.40
CA ILE A 137 -7.93 9.67 9.75
C ILE A 137 -7.07 10.94 9.66
N ASN A 138 -6.06 10.94 8.80
CA ASN A 138 -5.11 12.05 8.71
C ASN A 138 -5.57 13.14 7.73
N TYR A 139 -6.20 12.81 6.60
CA TYR A 139 -6.42 13.79 5.52
C TYR A 139 -7.84 14.37 5.45
N GLY A 140 -8.82 13.77 6.11
CA GLY A 140 -10.22 14.22 6.12
C GLY A 140 -10.99 13.87 4.83
N GLN A 141 -12.31 13.77 4.93
CA GLN A 141 -13.16 13.19 3.88
C GLN A 141 -13.03 13.85 2.51
N SER A 142 -13.05 15.18 2.45
CA SER A 142 -12.98 15.92 1.17
C SER A 142 -11.68 15.64 0.40
N LEU A 143 -10.53 15.60 1.09
CA LEU A 143 -9.24 15.34 0.45
C LEU A 143 -9.14 13.88 0.00
N VAL A 144 -9.64 12.94 0.82
CA VAL A 144 -9.68 11.51 0.47
C VAL A 144 -10.57 11.27 -0.75
N GLU A 145 -11.76 11.86 -0.80
CA GLU A 145 -12.65 11.75 -1.96
C GLU A 145 -12.03 12.36 -3.22
N ARG A 146 -11.33 13.50 -3.09
CA ARG A 146 -10.60 14.08 -4.22
C ARG A 146 -9.44 13.19 -4.67
N ALA A 147 -8.65 12.65 -3.74
CA ALA A 147 -7.58 11.69 -4.03
C ALA A 147 -8.10 10.47 -4.79
N GLN A 148 -9.21 9.90 -4.35
CA GLN A 148 -9.85 8.76 -5.03
C GLN A 148 -10.31 9.11 -6.45
N LYS A 149 -10.84 10.32 -6.66
CA LYS A 149 -11.25 10.80 -7.98
C LYS A 149 -10.06 10.99 -8.94
N VAL A 150 -8.94 11.52 -8.46
CA VAL A 150 -7.78 11.81 -9.32
C VAL A 150 -6.82 10.63 -9.48
N LEU A 151 -6.89 9.61 -8.61
CA LEU A 151 -5.95 8.48 -8.58
C LEU A 151 -5.74 7.79 -9.93
N ASN A 152 -6.81 7.55 -10.70
CA ASN A 152 -6.69 6.94 -12.03
C ASN A 152 -5.85 7.82 -12.97
N GLN A 153 -6.14 9.12 -13.00
CA GLN A 153 -5.41 10.08 -13.82
C GLN A 153 -3.95 10.16 -13.37
N THR A 154 -3.68 10.15 -12.06
CA THR A 154 -2.32 10.17 -11.55
C THR A 154 -1.51 8.95 -11.97
N ILE A 155 -2.09 7.74 -11.89
CA ILE A 155 -1.43 6.53 -12.34
C ILE A 155 -1.15 6.61 -13.85
N PHE A 156 -2.13 7.05 -14.64
CA PHE A 156 -1.95 7.25 -16.08
C PHE A 156 -0.82 8.25 -16.38
N ASN A 157 -0.80 9.40 -15.71
CA ASN A 157 0.27 10.40 -15.85
C ASN A 157 1.63 9.83 -15.47
N ALA A 158 1.71 9.03 -14.40
CA ALA A 158 2.95 8.37 -13.99
C ALA A 158 3.47 7.41 -15.07
N ILE A 159 2.56 6.64 -15.67
CA ILE A 159 2.87 5.71 -16.77
C ILE A 159 3.37 6.48 -17.99
N GLN A 160 2.63 7.50 -18.45
CA GLN A 160 2.99 8.31 -19.62
C GLN A 160 4.34 9.01 -19.43
N LYS A 161 4.56 9.64 -18.27
CA LYS A 161 5.80 10.36 -17.97
C LYS A 161 7.02 9.43 -17.98
N ASN A 162 6.91 8.22 -17.41
CA ASN A 162 7.99 7.24 -17.49
C ASN A 162 8.21 6.77 -18.93
N TYR A 163 7.13 6.52 -19.69
CA TYR A 163 7.25 6.12 -21.08
C TYR A 163 7.93 7.17 -21.97
N GLU A 164 7.52 8.43 -21.86
CA GLU A 164 8.14 9.56 -22.58
C GLU A 164 9.60 9.77 -22.16
N THR A 165 9.89 9.71 -20.85
CA THR A 165 11.25 9.84 -20.32
C THR A 165 12.15 8.73 -20.85
N GLY A 166 11.65 7.49 -20.85
CA GLY A 166 12.38 6.31 -21.31
C GLY A 166 12.70 6.32 -22.80
N GLN A 167 11.91 6.99 -23.64
CA GLN A 167 12.20 7.12 -25.07
C GLN A 167 13.42 7.99 -25.37
N SER A 168 13.88 8.82 -24.42
CA SER A 168 14.92 9.83 -24.69
C SER A 168 16.33 9.27 -24.81
N ASN A 169 16.72 8.29 -23.99
CA ASN A 169 18.00 7.60 -24.06
C ASN A 169 18.00 6.30 -23.25
N LYS A 170 18.99 5.44 -23.50
CA LYS A 170 19.17 4.13 -22.85
C LYS A 170 19.14 4.17 -21.31
N ILE A 171 19.87 5.11 -20.69
CA ILE A 171 19.98 5.16 -19.21
C ILE A 171 18.61 5.42 -18.61
N LYS A 172 17.90 6.41 -19.16
CA LYS A 172 16.53 6.75 -18.76
C LYS A 172 15.54 5.65 -19.10
N ALA A 173 15.75 4.92 -20.20
CA ALA A 173 14.91 3.79 -20.58
C ALA A 173 14.93 2.70 -19.50
N LYS A 174 16.10 2.32 -19.01
CA LYS A 174 16.22 1.30 -17.96
C LYS A 174 15.51 1.70 -16.66
N GLU A 175 15.75 2.93 -16.18
CA GLU A 175 15.06 3.46 -14.99
C GLU A 175 13.53 3.50 -15.20
N SER A 176 13.09 3.87 -16.41
CA SER A 176 11.69 3.97 -16.76
C SER A 176 11.02 2.59 -16.86
N ILE A 177 11.71 1.58 -17.40
CA ILE A 177 11.27 0.18 -17.42
C ILE A 177 11.06 -0.30 -15.98
N ASP A 178 12.03 -0.08 -15.09
CA ASP A 178 11.94 -0.52 -13.70
C ASP A 178 10.74 0.14 -12.98
N ASN A 179 10.51 1.44 -13.21
CA ASN A 179 9.36 2.16 -12.66
C ASN A 179 8.02 1.65 -13.22
N LEU A 180 7.93 1.40 -14.53
CA LEU A 180 6.73 0.86 -15.17
C LEU A 180 6.42 -0.56 -14.67
N ILE A 181 7.44 -1.40 -14.49
CA ILE A 181 7.29 -2.73 -13.90
C ILE A 181 6.89 -2.67 -12.43
N LYS A 182 7.36 -1.66 -11.67
CA LYS A 182 6.89 -1.40 -10.31
C LYS A 182 5.39 -1.09 -10.29
N ILE A 183 4.91 -0.23 -11.20
CA ILE A 183 3.48 0.07 -11.35
C ILE A 183 2.70 -1.20 -11.73
N ALA A 184 3.18 -1.96 -12.71
CA ALA A 184 2.56 -3.20 -13.16
C ALA A 184 2.55 -4.31 -12.08
N GLY A 185 3.48 -4.24 -11.13
CA GLY A 185 3.65 -5.18 -10.04
C GLY A 185 2.97 -4.80 -8.74
N GLU A 186 2.34 -3.61 -8.65
CA GLU A 186 1.84 -3.05 -7.39
C GLU A 186 0.60 -3.83 -6.88
N PRO A 187 0.72 -4.57 -5.76
CA PRO A 187 -0.38 -5.38 -5.24
C PRO A 187 -1.62 -4.57 -4.89
N ILE A 188 -1.42 -3.32 -4.44
CA ILE A 188 -2.52 -2.45 -4.09
C ILE A 188 -3.36 -2.12 -5.32
N LEU A 189 -2.74 -1.76 -6.44
CA LEU A 189 -3.46 -1.41 -7.67
C LEU A 189 -4.30 -2.60 -8.16
N ARG A 190 -3.76 -3.82 -8.03
CA ARG A 190 -4.46 -5.08 -8.32
C ARG A 190 -5.69 -5.27 -7.42
N SER A 191 -5.54 -5.05 -6.12
CA SER A 191 -6.66 -5.16 -5.15
C SER A 191 -7.77 -4.13 -5.39
N THR A 192 -7.44 -2.99 -5.99
CA THR A 192 -8.38 -1.91 -6.32
C THR A 192 -8.93 -1.98 -7.76
N GLN A 193 -8.78 -3.12 -8.43
CA GLN A 193 -9.30 -3.40 -9.78
C GLN A 193 -8.80 -2.41 -10.85
N LYS A 194 -7.57 -1.91 -10.73
CA LYS A 194 -6.92 -1.04 -11.73
C LYS A 194 -6.21 -1.84 -12.83
N THR A 195 -6.83 -2.93 -13.27
CA THR A 195 -6.20 -3.95 -14.13
C THR A 195 -5.72 -3.37 -15.46
N GLU A 196 -6.49 -2.48 -16.09
CA GLU A 196 -6.11 -1.91 -17.39
C GLU A 196 -4.87 -1.01 -17.29
N LEU A 197 -4.77 -0.18 -16.24
CA LEU A 197 -3.59 0.66 -16.01
C LEU A 197 -2.33 -0.18 -15.72
N ILE A 198 -2.49 -1.28 -14.97
CA ILE A 198 -1.41 -2.24 -14.70
C ILE A 198 -0.92 -2.89 -16.01
N LYS A 199 -1.84 -3.30 -16.88
CA LYS A 199 -1.51 -3.87 -18.19
C LYS A 199 -0.82 -2.85 -19.08
N GLU A 200 -1.30 -1.60 -19.10
CA GLU A 200 -0.72 -0.51 -19.87
C GLU A 200 0.73 -0.22 -19.45
N ALA A 201 0.99 -0.13 -18.14
CA ALA A 201 2.35 0.01 -17.61
C ALA A 201 3.27 -1.13 -18.07
N GLY A 202 2.77 -2.38 -18.02
CA GLY A 202 3.51 -3.54 -18.51
C GLY A 202 3.79 -3.49 -20.02
N ASN A 203 2.82 -3.05 -20.82
CA ASN A 203 3.00 -2.92 -22.27
C ASN A 203 4.04 -1.85 -22.62
N PHE A 204 4.04 -0.70 -21.94
CA PHE A 204 5.07 0.32 -22.17
C PHE A 204 6.46 -0.09 -21.72
N ALA A 205 6.57 -0.90 -20.65
CA ALA A 205 7.86 -1.49 -20.29
C ALA A 205 8.39 -2.41 -21.41
N ILE A 206 7.52 -3.22 -22.02
CA ILE A 206 7.86 -4.07 -23.16
C ILE A 206 8.29 -3.23 -24.37
N GLU A 207 7.55 -2.17 -24.71
CA GLU A 207 7.90 -1.29 -25.84
C GLU A 207 9.24 -0.59 -25.62
N LEU A 208 9.51 -0.05 -24.42
CA LEU A 208 10.81 0.55 -24.11
C LEU A 208 11.95 -0.46 -24.19
N SER A 209 11.71 -1.70 -23.77
CA SER A 209 12.71 -2.77 -23.83
C SER A 209 13.10 -3.10 -25.27
N LYS A 210 12.17 -2.95 -26.24
CA LYS A 210 12.42 -3.16 -27.68
C LYS A 210 13.15 -2.00 -28.36
N ASN A 211 13.16 -0.81 -27.75
CA ASN A 211 13.68 0.40 -28.41
C ASN A 211 15.22 0.48 -28.42
N PHE A 212 15.89 -0.28 -27.55
CA PHE A 212 17.34 -0.27 -27.42
C PHE A 212 17.85 -1.71 -27.34
N ASP A 213 18.76 -2.09 -28.24
CA ASP A 213 19.26 -3.48 -28.34
C ASP A 213 19.82 -4.02 -27.03
N ASP A 214 20.50 -3.16 -26.26
CA ASP A 214 21.09 -3.48 -24.97
C ASP A 214 20.07 -3.75 -23.84
N LEU A 215 18.77 -3.52 -24.10
CA LEU A 215 17.68 -3.73 -23.13
C LEU A 215 16.77 -4.88 -23.56
N HIS A 216 17.10 -5.62 -24.61
CA HIS A 216 16.30 -6.76 -25.04
C HIS A 216 16.24 -7.88 -23.99
N ASP A 217 17.25 -8.00 -23.12
CA ASP A 217 17.29 -8.93 -22.00
C ASP A 217 16.21 -8.63 -20.93
N GLU A 218 15.81 -7.36 -20.80
CA GLU A 218 14.70 -6.94 -19.94
C GLU A 218 13.40 -7.66 -20.29
N LEU A 219 13.16 -8.02 -21.55
CA LEU A 219 11.97 -8.78 -21.94
C LEU A 219 11.93 -10.16 -21.27
N ILE A 220 13.09 -10.80 -21.08
CA ILE A 220 13.20 -12.07 -20.35
C ILE A 220 13.00 -11.85 -18.85
N LEU A 221 13.52 -10.77 -18.29
CA LEU A 221 13.30 -10.41 -16.88
C LEU A 221 11.82 -10.13 -16.61
N ILE A 222 11.14 -9.41 -17.49
CA ILE A 222 9.70 -9.16 -17.45
C ILE A 222 8.93 -10.48 -17.58
N ALA A 223 9.28 -11.34 -18.53
CA ALA A 223 8.65 -12.66 -18.71
C ALA A 223 8.70 -13.52 -17.43
N ASN A 224 9.81 -13.46 -16.70
CA ASN A 224 10.02 -14.23 -15.48
C ASN A 224 9.42 -13.59 -14.21
N ASN A 225 8.91 -12.36 -14.28
CA ASN A 225 8.46 -11.62 -13.10
C ASN A 225 7.08 -12.11 -12.61
N ASN A 226 7.04 -12.82 -11.48
CA ASN A 226 5.79 -13.35 -10.92
C ASN A 226 4.90 -12.32 -10.20
N LYS A 227 5.34 -11.06 -10.08
CA LYS A 227 4.59 -9.98 -9.41
C LYS A 227 3.68 -9.21 -10.36
N ILE A 228 3.91 -9.29 -11.67
CA ILE A 228 3.10 -8.59 -12.67
C ILE A 228 1.95 -9.44 -13.19
N HIS A 229 1.20 -8.94 -14.17
CA HIS A 229 0.07 -9.67 -14.75
C HIS A 229 0.55 -10.74 -15.73
N ASN A 230 -0.04 -11.94 -15.69
CA ASN A 230 0.38 -13.08 -16.52
C ASN A 230 0.36 -12.77 -18.03
N LEU A 231 -0.63 -11.99 -18.49
CA LEU A 231 -0.67 -11.48 -19.86
C LEU A 231 0.58 -10.67 -20.23
N THR A 232 1.09 -9.83 -19.34
CA THR A 232 2.32 -9.06 -19.56
C THR A 232 3.53 -9.98 -19.65
N ASN A 233 3.61 -11.02 -18.81
CA ASN A 233 4.70 -12.00 -18.91
C ASN A 233 4.70 -12.70 -20.28
N VAL A 234 3.54 -13.16 -20.74
CA VAL A 234 3.41 -13.84 -22.03
C VAL A 234 3.70 -12.90 -23.19
N LYS A 235 3.22 -11.65 -23.13
CA LYS A 235 3.52 -10.64 -24.15
C LYS A 235 5.01 -10.27 -24.23
N ALA A 236 5.72 -10.26 -23.10
CA ALA A 236 7.16 -10.02 -23.10
C ALA A 236 7.92 -11.13 -23.84
N VAL A 237 7.50 -12.38 -23.66
CA VAL A 237 8.04 -13.53 -24.41
C VAL A 237 7.78 -13.41 -25.90
N ILE A 238 6.55 -13.05 -26.29
CA ILE A 238 6.18 -12.86 -27.69
C ILE A 238 7.02 -11.74 -28.32
N ALA A 239 7.13 -10.60 -27.65
CA ALA A 239 7.95 -9.48 -28.10
C ALA A 239 9.42 -9.89 -28.28
N PHE A 240 9.98 -10.67 -27.35
CA PHE A 240 11.33 -11.19 -27.47
C PHE A 240 11.48 -12.13 -28.66
N ALA A 241 10.55 -13.07 -28.84
CA ALA A 241 10.56 -14.03 -29.94
C ALA A 241 10.46 -13.35 -31.31
N GLU A 242 9.68 -12.27 -31.41
CA GLU A 242 9.58 -11.43 -32.61
C GLU A 242 10.88 -10.69 -32.92
N LEU A 243 11.61 -10.23 -31.88
CA LEU A 243 12.92 -9.56 -32.05
C LEU A 243 14.00 -10.51 -32.55
N ILE A 244 14.13 -11.70 -31.95
CA ILE A 244 15.28 -12.57 -32.20
C ILE A 244 15.17 -13.40 -33.48
N LYS A 245 14.13 -13.19 -34.31
CA LYS A 245 13.81 -13.97 -35.53
C LYS A 245 14.28 -15.43 -35.41
N LEU A 246 13.41 -16.31 -34.93
CA LEU A 246 13.69 -17.72 -34.56
C LEU A 246 14.48 -18.60 -35.59
N ASN A 247 14.81 -18.11 -36.78
CA ASN A 247 15.58 -18.76 -37.84
C ASN A 247 16.97 -18.13 -38.13
N GLU A 248 17.40 -17.08 -37.42
CA GLU A 248 18.72 -16.45 -37.56
C GLU A 248 19.80 -17.16 -36.69
N PRO A 249 21.11 -17.02 -36.97
CA PRO A 249 22.15 -17.87 -36.37
C PRO A 249 22.11 -17.89 -34.85
N GLU A 250 22.04 -19.11 -34.31
CA GLU A 250 21.69 -19.48 -32.93
C GLU A 250 22.68 -19.02 -31.84
N SER A 251 23.66 -18.19 -32.18
CA SER A 251 24.85 -17.90 -31.35
C SER A 251 24.91 -16.46 -30.82
N SER A 252 23.79 -15.73 -30.77
CA SER A 252 23.79 -14.41 -30.11
C SER A 252 23.77 -14.59 -28.59
N GLU A 253 24.58 -13.81 -27.87
CA GLU A 253 24.63 -13.82 -26.39
C GLU A 253 23.23 -13.62 -25.78
N LEU A 254 22.38 -12.85 -26.46
CA LEU A 254 21.00 -12.61 -26.08
C LEU A 254 20.13 -13.88 -26.13
N ILE A 255 20.26 -14.69 -27.18
CA ILE A 255 19.56 -15.98 -27.31
C ILE A 255 20.06 -16.95 -26.23
N GLU A 256 21.37 -17.01 -25.99
CA GLU A 256 21.94 -17.86 -24.94
C GLU A 256 21.45 -17.47 -23.54
N PHE A 257 21.40 -16.17 -23.26
CA PHE A 257 20.85 -15.62 -22.03
C PHE A 257 19.39 -16.04 -21.86
N ALA A 258 18.55 -15.85 -22.88
CA ALA A 258 17.15 -16.24 -22.83
C ALA A 258 16.97 -17.74 -22.60
N VAL A 259 17.71 -18.58 -23.34
CA VAL A 259 17.69 -20.03 -23.17
C VAL A 259 18.13 -20.42 -21.76
N ARG A 260 19.06 -19.72 -21.11
CA ARG A 260 19.49 -20.02 -19.74
C ARG A 260 18.47 -19.57 -18.70
N GLU A 261 18.00 -18.33 -18.78
CA GLU A 261 17.26 -17.69 -17.68
C GLU A 261 15.75 -17.93 -17.72
N ILE A 262 15.18 -18.28 -18.86
CA ILE A 262 13.73 -18.31 -18.97
C ILE A 262 13.08 -19.43 -18.11
N ASN A 263 12.05 -19.07 -17.35
CA ASN A 263 11.36 -19.99 -16.46
C ASN A 263 10.16 -20.63 -17.16
N LEU A 264 10.41 -21.75 -17.86
CA LEU A 264 9.39 -22.49 -18.61
C LEU A 264 8.20 -22.92 -17.73
N ARG A 265 8.43 -23.30 -16.47
CA ARG A 265 7.36 -23.72 -15.55
C ARG A 265 6.43 -22.56 -15.21
N TRP A 266 7.00 -21.40 -14.88
CA TRP A 266 6.24 -20.19 -14.62
C TRP A 266 5.44 -19.76 -15.85
N LEU A 267 6.08 -19.76 -17.01
CA LEU A 267 5.45 -19.33 -18.26
C LEU A 267 4.30 -20.23 -18.70
N SER A 268 4.35 -21.54 -18.42
CA SER A 268 3.20 -22.43 -18.60
C SER A 268 2.01 -21.97 -17.75
N ILE A 269 2.23 -21.65 -16.47
CA ILE A 269 1.17 -21.15 -15.58
C ILE A 269 0.66 -19.79 -16.04
N ALA A 270 1.55 -18.92 -16.50
CA ALA A 270 1.18 -17.60 -17.02
C ALA A 270 0.29 -17.74 -18.27
N LEU A 271 0.64 -18.63 -19.19
CA LEU A 271 -0.12 -18.91 -20.41
C LEU A 271 -1.52 -19.44 -20.09
N ASP A 272 -1.65 -20.41 -19.17
CA ASP A 272 -2.95 -21.00 -18.81
C ASP A 272 -3.98 -19.94 -18.40
N VAL A 273 -3.52 -18.87 -17.73
CA VAL A 273 -4.35 -17.75 -17.28
C VAL A 273 -4.58 -16.71 -18.39
N ALA A 274 -3.59 -16.48 -19.26
CA ALA A 274 -3.61 -15.39 -20.23
C ALA A 274 -4.10 -15.78 -21.63
N GLN A 275 -4.17 -17.07 -21.95
CA GLN A 275 -4.43 -17.59 -23.30
C GLN A 275 -5.70 -17.04 -23.97
N THR A 276 -6.74 -16.73 -23.19
CA THR A 276 -8.02 -16.20 -23.72
C THR A 276 -7.92 -14.76 -24.21
N ASN A 277 -6.84 -14.05 -23.86
CA ASN A 277 -6.57 -12.68 -24.27
C ASN A 277 -5.51 -12.57 -25.36
N LEU A 278 -5.12 -13.70 -25.97
CA LEU A 278 -4.11 -13.78 -27.02
C LEU A 278 -4.75 -14.20 -28.34
N SER A 279 -4.25 -13.60 -29.42
CA SER A 279 -4.57 -14.03 -30.78
C SER A 279 -3.94 -15.39 -31.11
N PRO A 280 -4.47 -16.12 -32.12
CA PRO A 280 -3.85 -17.37 -32.57
C PRO A 280 -2.39 -17.21 -33.01
N THR A 281 -2.05 -16.05 -33.59
CA THR A 281 -0.68 -15.71 -33.99
C THR A 281 0.23 -15.52 -32.78
N GLU A 282 -0.21 -14.77 -31.76
CA GLU A 282 0.54 -14.59 -30.50
C GLU A 282 0.78 -15.93 -29.79
N LEU A 283 -0.26 -16.78 -29.72
CA LEU A 283 -0.15 -18.11 -29.13
C LEU A 283 0.86 -18.97 -29.87
N LYS A 284 0.86 -18.92 -31.21
CA LYS A 284 1.83 -19.65 -32.03
C LYS A 284 3.25 -19.14 -31.76
N THR A 285 3.48 -17.83 -31.82
CA THR A 285 4.79 -17.23 -31.56
C THR A 285 5.34 -17.62 -30.18
N PHE A 286 4.48 -17.58 -29.16
CA PHE A 286 4.86 -18.02 -27.82
C PHE A 286 5.26 -19.50 -27.78
N ASN A 287 4.42 -20.39 -28.32
CA ASN A 287 4.66 -21.83 -28.31
C ASN A 287 5.92 -22.20 -29.10
N ASP A 288 6.12 -21.60 -30.28
CA ASP A 288 7.30 -21.82 -31.11
C ASP A 288 8.59 -21.45 -30.36
N PHE A 289 8.58 -20.33 -29.63
CA PHE A 289 9.72 -19.93 -28.80
C PHE A 289 9.94 -20.83 -27.59
N ILE A 290 8.88 -21.25 -26.89
CA ILE A 290 8.99 -22.20 -25.77
C ILE A 290 9.60 -23.53 -26.24
N GLU A 291 9.19 -24.02 -27.41
CA GLU A 291 9.72 -25.25 -27.99
C GLU A 291 11.18 -25.10 -28.45
N PHE A 292 11.52 -23.96 -29.05
CA PHE A 292 12.90 -23.60 -29.36
C PHE A 292 13.81 -23.68 -28.11
N VAL A 293 13.38 -23.07 -26.99
CA VAL A 293 14.14 -23.10 -25.73
C VAL A 293 14.31 -24.53 -25.21
N LYS A 294 13.24 -25.35 -25.23
CA LYS A 294 13.32 -26.75 -24.78
C LYS A 294 14.31 -27.55 -25.62
N THR A 295 14.23 -27.42 -26.94
CA THR A 295 15.13 -28.10 -27.88
C THR A 295 16.59 -27.72 -27.62
N LYS A 296 16.85 -26.43 -27.40
CA LYS A 296 18.19 -25.93 -27.09
C LYS A 296 18.73 -26.43 -25.76
N ARG A 297 17.90 -26.52 -24.72
CA ARG A 297 18.29 -27.08 -23.42
C ARG A 297 18.56 -28.59 -23.48
N ALA A 298 17.77 -29.33 -24.26
CA ALA A 298 17.99 -30.77 -24.46
C ALA A 298 19.30 -31.04 -25.23
N GLY A 299 19.54 -30.34 -26.34
CA GLY A 299 20.77 -30.50 -27.12
C GLY A 299 22.05 -30.15 -26.36
N LYS A 300 22.00 -29.21 -25.40
CA LYS A 300 23.14 -28.93 -24.50
C LYS A 300 23.43 -30.08 -23.53
N ALA A 301 22.39 -30.73 -23.00
CA ALA A 301 22.52 -31.86 -22.09
C ALA A 301 23.14 -33.09 -22.78
N ASP A 302 22.90 -33.26 -24.08
CA ASP A 302 23.48 -34.34 -24.90
C ASP A 302 24.93 -34.05 -25.32
N SER A 303 25.37 -32.78 -25.34
CA SER A 303 26.74 -32.39 -25.70
C SER A 303 27.73 -32.35 -24.52
N GLU A 304 27.23 -32.43 -23.29
CA GLU A 304 28.03 -32.42 -22.05
C GLU A 304 28.21 -33.83 -21.43
N ASN A 305 27.71 -34.88 -22.10
CA ASN A 305 27.92 -36.30 -21.78
C ASN A 305 28.79 -36.99 -22.83
#